data_AF-A0A9P0D5L3-F1
#
_entry.id   AF-A0A9P0D5L3-F1
#
_cell.length_a   1.000
_cell.length_b   1.000
_cell.length_c   1.000
_cell.angle_alpha   90.00
_cell.angle_beta   90.00
_cell.angle_gamma   90.00
#
_symmetry.space_group_name_H-M   'P 1'
#
loop_
_entity.id
_entity.type
_entity.pdbx_description
1 polymer ?
#
loop_
_entity_poly.entity_id
_entity_poly.type
_entity_poly.pdbx_seq_one_letter_code
_entity_poly.pdbx_strand_id
1 'polypeptide(L)'
;MCGEGNENIEHLISGCKTMAPKEYTTRHNNVAKIIHDEVCYKLQLSEAKTPYYKYTPDTIKENDEYKVYWDREIQTDRQVQHNRPDILINNKKTNEILLVDIAVPAPLNMQKKNKEKAEKYLPLAEDMKQTWNATSVRVVPIIVGATGEIPKNLKKQLEIINLPANTYLNLQKSVILSTCNIMRKILNQKSTP
;
A
#
# COMPACT_ATOMS: atom_id res chain seq x y z
N MET A 1 -24.07 3.88 -11.44
CA MET A 1 -22.75 3.94 -12.12
C MET A 1 -22.48 5.39 -12.53
N CYS A 2 -21.25 5.77 -12.88
CA CYS A 2 -20.91 7.19 -13.08
C CYS A 2 -21.35 7.78 -14.43
N GLY A 3 -21.85 6.96 -15.37
CA GLY A 3 -22.38 7.44 -16.66
C GLY A 3 -21.32 8.02 -17.61
N GLU A 4 -20.04 7.95 -17.27
CA GLU A 4 -18.92 8.47 -18.06
C GLU A 4 -18.06 7.33 -18.61
N GLY A 5 -17.94 7.23 -19.94
CA GLY A 5 -17.14 6.22 -20.64
C GLY A 5 -17.86 4.88 -20.87
N ASN A 6 -17.22 3.96 -21.61
CA ASN A 6 -17.73 2.60 -21.76
C ASN A 6 -17.63 1.87 -20.41
N GLU A 7 -18.74 1.30 -19.93
CA GLU A 7 -18.84 0.52 -18.68
C GLU A 7 -18.16 -0.87 -18.82
N ASN A 8 -16.88 -0.88 -19.17
CA ASN A 8 -16.08 -2.08 -19.24
C ASN A 8 -15.54 -2.46 -17.85
N ILE A 9 -15.07 -3.70 -17.72
CA ILE A 9 -14.55 -4.24 -16.46
C ILE A 9 -13.45 -3.33 -15.88
N GLU A 10 -12.54 -2.84 -16.72
CA GLU A 10 -11.45 -1.96 -16.32
C GLU A 10 -11.95 -0.66 -15.67
N HIS A 11 -12.93 -0.02 -16.29
CA HIS A 11 -13.59 1.15 -15.75
C HIS A 11 -14.27 0.84 -14.41
N LEU A 12 -15.00 -0.27 -14.31
CA LEU A 12 -15.72 -0.63 -13.07
C LEU A 12 -14.81 -0.99 -11.89
N ILE A 13 -13.63 -1.56 -12.16
CA ILE A 13 -12.70 -2.01 -11.10
C ILE A 13 -11.64 -0.97 -10.75
N SER A 14 -11.40 0.04 -11.59
CA SER A 14 -10.28 0.97 -11.41
C SER A 14 -10.51 2.42 -11.91
N GLY A 15 -11.58 2.70 -12.67
CA GLY A 15 -11.80 4.00 -13.32
C GLY A 15 -13.12 4.72 -12.95
N CYS A 16 -14.08 4.02 -12.36
CA CYS A 16 -15.41 4.57 -12.05
C CYS A 16 -15.36 5.59 -10.91
N LYS A 17 -15.56 6.88 -11.24
CA LYS A 17 -15.49 8.01 -10.30
C LYS A 17 -16.48 7.91 -9.13
N THR A 18 -17.62 7.23 -9.32
CA THR A 18 -18.63 7.03 -8.27
C THR A 18 -18.24 5.93 -7.28
N MET A 19 -17.59 4.86 -7.75
CA MET A 19 -17.11 3.75 -6.91
C MET A 19 -15.73 4.04 -6.30
N ALA A 20 -14.97 4.93 -6.93
CA ALA A 20 -13.57 5.19 -6.63
C ALA A 20 -13.26 5.61 -5.18
N PRO A 21 -14.04 6.50 -4.53
CA PRO A 21 -13.62 7.03 -3.23
C PRO A 21 -13.71 6.02 -2.09
N LYS A 22 -14.69 5.10 -2.13
CA LYS A 22 -14.94 4.17 -1.01
C LYS A 22 -14.37 2.78 -1.28
N GLU A 23 -14.69 2.18 -2.42
CA GLU A 23 -14.36 0.77 -2.65
C GLU A 23 -12.88 0.59 -3.04
N TYR A 24 -12.31 1.48 -3.86
CA TYR A 24 -10.88 1.39 -4.20
C TYR A 24 -9.99 1.74 -3.01
N THR A 25 -10.38 2.74 -2.23
CA THR A 25 -9.72 3.07 -0.96
C THR A 25 -9.78 1.91 0.03
N THR A 26 -10.92 1.22 0.14
CA THR A 26 -11.03 0.02 0.99
C THR A 26 -10.09 -1.09 0.50
N ARG A 27 -10.06 -1.34 -0.82
CA ARG A 27 -9.16 -2.35 -1.40
C ARG A 27 -7.69 -2.01 -1.15
N HIS A 28 -7.31 -0.76 -1.34
CA HIS A 28 -5.98 -0.23 -1.04
C HIS A 28 -5.64 -0.44 0.44
N ASN A 29 -6.52 0.01 1.33
CA ASN A 29 -6.30 -0.06 2.77
C ASN A 29 -6.22 -1.51 3.28
N ASN A 30 -6.92 -2.46 2.67
CA ASN A 30 -6.79 -3.87 3.02
C ASN A 30 -5.38 -4.41 2.72
N VAL A 31 -4.81 -4.06 1.56
CA VAL A 31 -3.42 -4.43 1.22
C VAL A 31 -2.45 -3.79 2.22
N ALA A 32 -2.65 -2.50 2.52
CA ALA A 32 -1.83 -1.78 3.49
C ALA A 32 -1.89 -2.38 4.89
N LYS A 33 -3.09 -2.73 5.38
CA LYS A 33 -3.28 -3.41 6.66
C LYS A 33 -2.54 -4.74 6.74
N ILE A 34 -2.55 -5.53 5.67
CA ILE A 34 -1.82 -6.81 5.63
C ILE A 34 -0.32 -6.56 5.74
N ILE A 35 0.23 -5.61 4.97
CA ILE A 35 1.67 -5.30 5.04
C ILE A 35 2.03 -4.79 6.44
N HIS A 36 1.25 -3.88 7.00
CA HIS A 36 1.54 -3.32 8.32
C HIS A 36 1.50 -4.38 9.44
N ASP A 37 0.49 -5.26 9.44
CA ASP A 37 0.38 -6.35 10.42
C ASP A 37 1.55 -7.34 10.30
N GLU A 38 1.91 -7.76 9.07
CA GLU A 38 3.04 -8.65 8.82
C GLU A 38 4.38 -8.01 9.24
N VAL A 39 4.57 -6.72 8.95
CA VAL A 39 5.77 -5.96 9.39
C VAL A 39 5.82 -5.88 10.91
N CYS A 40 4.73 -5.49 11.56
CA CYS A 40 4.70 -5.35 13.01
C CYS A 40 4.98 -6.68 13.71
N TYR A 41 4.40 -7.79 13.21
CA TYR A 41 4.68 -9.12 13.73
C TYR A 41 6.15 -9.51 13.51
N LYS A 42 6.68 -9.31 12.30
CA LYS A 42 8.06 -9.66 11.95
C LYS A 42 9.10 -8.90 12.79
N LEU A 43 8.83 -7.63 13.09
CA LEU A 43 9.71 -6.74 13.86
C LEU A 43 9.46 -6.81 15.38
N GLN A 44 8.65 -7.78 15.85
CA GLN A 44 8.32 -7.95 17.27
C GLN A 44 7.68 -6.69 17.89
N LEU A 45 6.88 -5.97 17.12
CA LEU A 45 6.03 -4.86 17.55
C LEU A 45 4.59 -5.33 17.87
N SER A 46 4.30 -6.61 17.65
CA SER A 46 3.01 -7.25 17.94
C SER A 46 3.22 -8.74 18.20
N GLU A 47 2.51 -9.29 19.18
CA GLU A 47 2.67 -10.69 19.62
C GLU A 47 2.02 -11.70 18.65
N ALA A 48 0.99 -11.27 17.93
CA ALA A 48 0.23 -12.10 17.00
C ALA A 48 -0.27 -11.31 15.80
N LYS A 49 -0.53 -12.03 14.71
CA LYS A 49 -1.14 -11.49 13.49
C LYS A 49 -2.66 -11.49 13.60
N THR A 50 -3.29 -10.48 13.02
CA THR A 50 -4.74 -10.32 13.03
C THR A 50 -5.29 -10.35 11.60
N PRO A 51 -6.42 -11.03 11.33
CA PRO A 51 -7.04 -10.94 10.02
C PRO A 51 -7.32 -9.49 9.61
N TYR A 52 -6.92 -9.08 8.40
CA TYR A 52 -6.92 -7.68 7.96
C TYR A 52 -8.26 -6.95 8.08
N TYR A 53 -9.38 -7.68 8.03
CA TYR A 53 -10.74 -7.13 8.16
C TYR A 53 -11.13 -6.80 9.62
N LYS A 54 -10.36 -7.30 10.61
CA LYS A 54 -10.47 -6.95 12.04
C LYS A 54 -9.31 -6.08 12.52
N TYR A 55 -8.30 -5.88 11.68
CA TYR A 55 -7.10 -5.15 12.04
C TYR A 55 -7.29 -3.63 11.92
N THR A 56 -6.88 -2.92 12.96
CA THR A 56 -6.79 -1.46 12.99
C THR A 56 -5.33 -1.11 13.25
N PRO A 57 -4.61 -0.51 12.29
CA PRO A 57 -3.22 -0.10 12.47
C PRO A 57 -3.12 1.03 13.49
N ASP A 58 -2.19 0.91 14.43
CA ASP A 58 -1.79 2.02 15.28
C ASP A 58 -0.94 3.01 14.46
N THR A 59 -1.16 4.31 14.65
CA THR A 59 -0.46 5.35 13.89
C THR A 59 1.07 5.27 14.05
N ILE A 60 1.53 4.85 15.24
CA ILE A 60 2.94 4.60 15.54
C ILE A 60 3.04 3.32 16.37
N LYS A 61 3.95 2.43 15.97
CA LYS A 61 4.47 1.33 16.80
C LYS A 61 5.96 1.44 16.96
N GLU A 62 6.47 1.10 18.14
CA GLU A 62 7.87 1.28 18.47
C GLU A 62 8.35 0.28 19.53
N ASN A 63 9.57 -0.22 19.36
CA ASN A 63 10.34 -0.94 20.37
C ASN A 63 11.78 -0.38 20.37
N ASP A 64 12.72 -1.02 21.06
CA ASP A 64 14.10 -0.51 21.16
C ASP A 64 14.85 -0.45 19.83
N GLU A 65 14.46 -1.28 18.84
CA GLU A 65 15.16 -1.38 17.56
C GLU A 65 14.42 -0.75 16.39
N TYR A 66 13.09 -0.74 16.41
CA TYR A 66 12.27 -0.33 15.28
C TYR A 66 11.22 0.70 15.67
N LYS A 67 10.94 1.60 14.73
CA LYS A 67 9.80 2.52 14.77
C LYS A 67 9.05 2.45 13.45
N VAL A 68 7.76 2.16 13.50
CA VAL A 68 6.89 2.02 12.33
C VAL A 68 5.79 3.07 12.40
N TYR A 69 5.61 3.83 11.31
CA TYR A 69 4.48 4.75 11.16
C TYR A 69 3.46 4.20 10.18
N TRP A 70 2.20 4.47 10.46
CA TRP A 70 1.08 4.18 9.58
C TRP A 70 0.39 5.49 9.14
N ASP A 71 0.24 5.67 7.83
CA ASP A 71 -0.55 6.73 7.19
C ASP A 71 -0.39 8.11 7.86
N ARG A 72 0.86 8.52 8.06
CA ARG A 72 1.22 9.73 8.80
C ARG A 72 2.08 10.64 7.95
N GLU A 73 1.79 11.94 8.01
CA GLU A 73 2.64 12.97 7.40
C GLU A 73 4.00 13.02 8.09
N ILE A 74 5.03 13.01 7.27
CA ILE A 74 6.42 13.17 7.68
C ILE A 74 6.74 14.67 7.66
N GLN A 75 7.25 15.15 8.79
CA GLN A 75 7.73 16.52 8.91
C GLN A 75 9.21 16.56 8.50
N THR A 76 9.49 17.40 7.50
CA THR A 76 10.83 17.70 6.97
C THR A 76 11.02 19.21 6.93
N ASP A 77 12.27 19.69 6.88
CA ASP A 77 12.56 21.14 6.92
C ASP A 77 12.03 21.89 5.68
N ARG A 78 11.85 21.17 4.57
CA ARG A 78 11.26 21.69 3.33
C ARG A 78 9.86 21.14 3.13
N GLN A 79 9.01 21.97 2.53
CA GLN A 79 7.68 21.54 2.12
C GLN A 79 7.79 20.70 0.84
N VAL A 80 7.68 19.37 0.98
CA VAL A 80 7.60 18.45 -0.17
C VAL A 80 6.14 18.22 -0.56
N GLN A 81 5.88 18.09 -1.86
CA GLN A 81 4.52 17.90 -2.39
C GLN A 81 3.85 16.61 -1.89
N HIS A 82 4.64 15.57 -1.63
CA HIS A 82 4.18 14.27 -1.15
C HIS A 82 4.98 13.86 0.09
N ASN A 83 4.38 13.99 1.27
CA ASN A 83 5.02 13.74 2.55
C ASN A 83 4.34 12.65 3.40
N ARG A 84 3.32 11.96 2.88
CA ARG A 84 2.52 10.96 3.62
C ARG A 84 2.62 9.58 2.96
N PRO A 85 3.69 8.80 3.23
CA PRO A 85 3.77 7.40 2.81
C PRO A 85 2.73 6.56 3.55
N ASP A 86 2.33 5.42 2.98
CA ASP A 86 1.38 4.50 3.64
C ASP A 86 1.99 3.90 4.90
N ILE A 87 3.26 3.49 4.83
CA ILE A 87 4.01 2.94 5.95
C ILE A 87 5.44 3.47 5.91
N LEU A 88 5.97 3.85 7.07
CA LEU A 88 7.40 4.11 7.26
C LEU A 88 7.96 3.07 8.22
N ILE A 89 9.11 2.48 7.91
CA ILE A 89 9.83 1.56 8.80
C ILE A 89 11.21 2.15 9.05
N ASN A 90 11.53 2.47 10.30
CA ASN A 90 12.83 2.96 10.72
C ASN A 90 13.53 1.92 11.59
N ASN A 91 14.71 1.48 11.17
CA ASN A 91 15.64 0.74 12.01
C ASN A 91 16.51 1.72 12.79
N LYS A 92 16.28 1.84 14.10
CA LYS A 92 16.96 2.78 14.99
C LYS A 92 18.45 2.46 15.18
N LYS A 93 18.85 1.20 15.02
CA LYS A 93 20.25 0.78 15.18
C LYS A 93 21.09 1.17 13.97
N THR A 94 20.58 0.97 12.77
CA THR A 94 21.29 1.32 11.52
C THR A 94 20.97 2.72 11.01
N ASN A 95 19.92 3.33 11.55
CA ASN A 95 19.27 4.55 11.05
C ASN A 95 18.88 4.46 9.57
N GLU A 96 18.43 3.27 9.15
CA GLU A 96 17.91 3.01 7.81
C GLU A 96 16.38 3.10 7.79
N ILE A 97 15.85 3.81 6.81
CA ILE A 97 14.42 4.09 6.69
C ILE A 97 13.89 3.53 5.37
N LEU A 98 12.76 2.84 5.44
CA LEU A 98 11.99 2.37 4.29
C LEU A 98 10.66 3.10 4.24
N LEU A 99 10.37 3.75 3.11
CA LEU A 99 9.09 4.38 2.80
C LEU A 99 8.31 3.44 1.89
N VAL A 100 7.27 2.81 2.43
CA VAL A 100 6.46 1.84 1.68
C VAL A 100 5.23 2.55 1.13
N ASP A 101 5.01 2.38 -0.16
CA ASP A 101 3.90 3.02 -0.89
C ASP A 101 3.11 1.98 -1.69
N ILE A 102 1.81 1.92 -1.49
CA ILE A 102 0.97 0.79 -1.87
C ILE A 102 0.07 1.20 -3.04
N ALA A 103 -0.14 0.28 -3.99
CA ALA A 103 -0.96 0.56 -5.15
C ALA A 103 -1.74 -0.66 -5.61
N VAL A 104 -2.99 -0.41 -6.00
CA VAL A 104 -3.84 -1.43 -6.62
C VAL A 104 -4.37 -0.94 -7.99
N PRO A 105 -3.49 -0.80 -9.01
CA PRO A 105 -3.87 -0.24 -10.30
C PRO A 105 -4.58 -1.24 -11.20
N ALA A 106 -5.18 -0.74 -12.29
CA ALA A 106 -5.61 -1.59 -13.40
C ALA A 106 -4.44 -2.37 -14.01
N PRO A 107 -4.66 -3.57 -14.57
CA PRO A 107 -3.60 -4.43 -15.11
C PRO A 107 -2.73 -3.72 -16.15
N LEU A 108 -3.34 -2.99 -17.08
CA LEU A 108 -2.65 -2.29 -18.16
C LEU A 108 -1.76 -1.14 -17.66
N ASN A 109 -2.03 -0.63 -16.45
CA ASN A 109 -1.34 0.52 -15.87
C ASN A 109 -0.26 0.14 -14.84
N MET A 110 -0.04 -1.14 -14.58
CA MET A 110 0.85 -1.61 -13.51
C MET A 110 2.30 -1.17 -13.67
N GLN A 111 2.87 -1.25 -14.88
CA GLN A 111 4.27 -0.86 -15.09
C GLN A 111 4.47 0.65 -14.92
N LYS A 112 3.58 1.45 -15.50
CA LYS A 112 3.59 2.91 -15.37
C LYS A 112 3.45 3.34 -13.90
N LYS A 113 2.53 2.72 -13.16
CA LYS A 113 2.31 3.01 -11.73
C LYS A 113 3.48 2.60 -10.83
N ASN A 114 4.18 1.50 -11.16
CA ASN A 114 5.41 1.13 -10.47
C ASN A 114 6.48 2.23 -10.59
N LYS A 115 6.70 2.74 -11.80
CA LYS A 115 7.69 3.79 -12.04
C LYS A 115 7.29 5.11 -11.36
N GLU A 116 6.05 5.56 -11.55
CA GLU A 116 5.54 6.79 -10.93
C GLU A 116 5.68 6.77 -9.40
N LYS A 117 5.36 5.65 -8.72
CA LYS A 117 5.45 5.56 -7.26
C LYS A 117 6.89 5.46 -6.75
N ALA A 118 7.77 4.78 -7.49
CA ALA A 118 9.19 4.77 -7.16
C ALA A 118 9.78 6.19 -7.17
N GLU A 119 9.32 7.05 -8.08
CA GLU A 119 9.78 8.44 -8.22
C GLU A 119 9.07 9.42 -7.27
N LYS A 120 7.80 9.16 -6.92
CA LYS A 120 6.93 10.06 -6.14
C LYS A 120 7.53 10.54 -4.81
N TYR A 121 8.20 9.64 -4.08
CA TYR A 121 8.76 9.93 -2.75
C TYR A 121 10.28 10.14 -2.76
N LEU A 122 10.93 10.23 -3.93
CA LEU A 122 12.36 10.52 -3.98
C LEU A 122 12.72 11.85 -3.30
N PRO A 123 12.00 12.98 -3.54
CA PRO A 123 12.31 14.23 -2.85
C PRO A 123 12.16 14.12 -1.33
N LEU A 124 11.11 13.44 -0.87
CA LEU A 124 10.91 13.17 0.57
C LEU A 124 12.08 12.33 1.13
N ALA A 125 12.51 11.29 0.41
CA ALA A 125 13.60 10.44 0.84
C ALA A 125 14.92 11.20 0.97
N GLU A 126 15.22 12.10 0.02
CA GLU A 126 16.40 12.96 0.04
C GLU A 126 16.37 13.96 1.21
N ASP A 127 15.25 14.65 1.41
CA ASP A 127 15.11 15.61 2.50
C ASP A 127 15.15 14.91 3.87
N MET A 128 14.45 13.78 4.04
CA MET A 128 14.49 12.97 5.26
C MET A 128 15.91 12.49 5.58
N LYS A 129 16.69 12.11 4.57
CA LYS A 129 18.08 11.67 4.78
C LYS A 129 18.89 12.76 5.47
N GLN A 130 18.66 14.02 5.10
CA GLN A 130 19.33 15.18 5.69
C GLN A 130 18.75 15.54 7.06
N THR A 131 17.42 15.79 7.15
CA THR A 131 16.78 16.27 8.38
C THR A 131 16.86 15.26 9.51
N TRP A 132 16.77 13.95 9.22
CA TRP A 132 16.77 12.90 10.25
C TRP A 132 18.15 12.22 10.39
N ASN A 133 19.17 12.74 9.70
CA ASN A 133 20.52 12.19 9.66
C ASN A 133 20.53 10.67 9.37
N ALA A 134 19.63 10.21 8.50
CA ALA A 134 19.43 8.80 8.21
C ALA A 134 20.59 8.26 7.36
N THR A 135 21.06 7.04 7.67
CA THR A 135 22.10 6.36 6.88
C THR A 135 21.61 6.12 5.46
N SER A 136 20.36 5.66 5.32
CA SER A 136 19.70 5.55 4.03
C SER A 136 18.19 5.73 4.17
N VAL A 137 17.55 6.25 3.12
CA VAL A 137 16.10 6.30 2.97
C VAL A 137 15.75 5.70 1.60
N ARG A 138 14.93 4.66 1.58
CA ARG A 138 14.55 3.95 0.34
C ARG A 138 13.04 3.91 0.16
N VAL A 139 12.58 4.20 -1.05
CA VAL A 139 11.17 4.05 -1.44
C VAL A 139 10.93 2.63 -1.93
N VAL A 140 9.95 1.94 -1.36
CA VAL A 140 9.58 0.56 -1.68
C VAL A 140 8.11 0.53 -2.14
N PRO A 141 7.85 0.60 -3.45
CA PRO A 141 6.49 0.48 -3.94
C PRO A 141 6.00 -0.96 -3.80
N ILE A 142 4.79 -1.18 -3.31
CA ILE A 142 4.13 -2.49 -3.22
C ILE A 142 2.90 -2.45 -4.12
N ILE A 143 2.99 -3.14 -5.26
CA ILE A 143 1.96 -3.08 -6.31
C ILE A 143 1.31 -4.44 -6.50
N VAL A 144 -0.02 -4.45 -6.54
CA VAL A 144 -0.85 -5.63 -6.86
C VAL A 144 -1.90 -5.21 -7.88
N GLY A 145 -2.04 -5.91 -9.01
CA GLY A 145 -3.07 -5.58 -10.00
C GLY A 145 -4.47 -5.75 -9.43
N ALA A 146 -5.42 -4.89 -9.81
CA ALA A 146 -6.79 -4.91 -9.31
C ALA A 146 -7.53 -6.24 -9.57
N THR A 147 -7.08 -7.04 -10.54
CA THR A 147 -7.60 -8.38 -10.85
C THR A 147 -6.71 -9.50 -10.31
N GLY A 148 -5.71 -9.16 -9.50
CA GLY A 148 -4.83 -10.11 -8.81
C GLY A 148 -3.50 -10.37 -9.51
N GLU A 149 -3.12 -9.58 -10.50
CA GLU A 149 -1.81 -9.72 -11.16
C GLU A 149 -0.67 -9.38 -10.19
N ILE A 150 0.38 -10.19 -10.23
CA ILE A 150 1.57 -10.02 -9.38
C ILE A 150 2.74 -9.54 -10.22
N PRO A 151 3.24 -8.32 -10.02
CA PRO A 151 4.48 -7.85 -10.66
C PRO A 151 5.66 -8.77 -10.32
N LYS A 152 6.57 -8.97 -11.30
CA LYS A 152 7.78 -9.78 -11.09
C LYS A 152 8.65 -9.27 -9.93
N ASN A 153 8.67 -7.95 -9.72
CA ASN A 153 9.44 -7.28 -8.68
C ASN A 153 8.80 -7.32 -7.28
N LEU A 154 7.52 -7.72 -7.13
CA LEU A 154 6.84 -7.67 -5.83
C LEU A 154 7.54 -8.53 -4.78
N LYS A 155 8.00 -9.73 -5.15
CA LYS A 155 8.70 -10.61 -4.21
C LYS A 155 9.98 -9.97 -3.65
N LYS A 156 10.78 -9.36 -4.53
CA LYS A 156 11.99 -8.61 -4.14
C LYS A 156 11.65 -7.41 -3.25
N GLN A 157 10.54 -6.72 -3.51
CA GLN A 157 10.10 -5.59 -2.69
C GLN A 157 9.68 -6.03 -1.29
N LEU A 158 8.98 -7.16 -1.17
CA LEU A 158 8.64 -7.78 0.12
C LEU A 158 9.89 -8.18 0.90
N GLU A 159 10.89 -8.75 0.24
CA GLU A 159 12.17 -9.10 0.87
C GLU A 159 12.92 -7.87 1.40
N ILE A 160 12.88 -6.74 0.68
CA ILE A 160 13.50 -5.46 1.13
C ILE A 160 12.90 -4.98 2.45
N ILE A 161 11.59 -5.15 2.65
CA ILE A 161 10.90 -4.81 3.91
C ILE A 161 10.90 -5.98 4.92
N ASN A 162 11.80 -6.95 4.74
CA ASN A 162 11.99 -8.11 5.59
C ASN A 162 10.77 -9.05 5.70
N LEU A 163 9.87 -9.02 4.72
CA LEU A 163 8.72 -9.92 4.66
C LEU A 163 9.01 -11.16 3.80
N PRO A 164 8.45 -12.33 4.15
CA PRO A 164 8.51 -13.51 3.31
C PRO A 164 7.91 -13.27 1.92
N ALA A 165 8.57 -13.77 0.87
CA ALA A 165 8.07 -13.61 -0.50
C ALA A 165 6.63 -14.12 -0.66
N ASN A 166 6.24 -15.22 0.01
CA ASN A 166 4.88 -15.78 -0.05
C ASN A 166 3.78 -14.86 0.53
N THR A 167 4.12 -13.74 1.19
CA THR A 167 3.17 -12.71 1.62
C THR A 167 2.31 -12.21 0.45
N TYR A 168 2.83 -12.23 -0.79
CA TYR A 168 2.06 -11.83 -1.98
C TYR A 168 0.75 -12.62 -2.11
N LEU A 169 0.68 -13.87 -1.63
CA LEU A 169 -0.53 -14.69 -1.71
C LEU A 169 -1.69 -14.06 -0.93
N ASN A 170 -1.40 -13.53 0.27
CA ASN A 170 -2.41 -12.85 1.09
C ASN A 170 -2.84 -11.52 0.46
N LEU A 171 -1.88 -10.76 -0.08
CA LEU A 171 -2.18 -9.51 -0.80
C LEU A 171 -3.08 -9.78 -1.99
N GLN A 172 -2.70 -10.74 -2.84
CA GLN A 172 -3.44 -11.17 -4.03
C GLN A 172 -4.86 -11.59 -3.67
N LYS A 173 -5.00 -12.45 -2.66
CA LYS A 173 -6.30 -12.94 -2.19
C LYS A 173 -7.20 -11.78 -1.73
N SER A 174 -6.66 -10.83 -0.96
CA SER A 174 -7.45 -9.69 -0.48
C SER A 174 -7.95 -8.82 -1.64
N VAL A 175 -7.11 -8.60 -2.66
CA VAL A 175 -7.44 -7.80 -3.84
C VAL A 175 -8.51 -8.48 -4.69
N ILE A 176 -8.34 -9.77 -4.99
CA ILE A 176 -9.33 -10.55 -5.75
C ILE A 176 -10.67 -10.54 -5.04
N LEU A 177 -10.71 -10.83 -3.73
CA LEU A 177 -11.95 -10.84 -2.96
C LEU A 177 -12.63 -9.46 -2.96
N SER A 178 -11.86 -8.39 -2.78
CA SER A 178 -12.37 -7.02 -2.83
C SER A 178 -12.96 -6.68 -4.20
N THR A 179 -12.27 -7.04 -5.28
CA THR A 179 -12.74 -6.81 -6.65
C THR A 179 -13.99 -7.63 -6.96
N CYS A 180 -14.06 -8.90 -6.53
CA CYS A 180 -15.27 -9.71 -6.66
C CYS A 180 -16.46 -9.09 -5.89
N ASN A 181 -16.23 -8.56 -4.69
CA ASN A 181 -17.29 -7.91 -3.91
C ASN A 181 -17.80 -6.63 -4.60
N ILE A 182 -16.90 -5.83 -5.19
CA ILE A 182 -17.25 -4.67 -6.01
C ILE A 182 -18.15 -5.09 -7.18
N MET A 183 -17.75 -6.13 -7.91
CA MET A 183 -18.52 -6.62 -9.06
C MET A 183 -19.90 -7.13 -8.65
N ARG A 184 -20.00 -7.91 -7.55
CA ARG A 184 -21.29 -8.38 -7.03
C ARG A 184 -22.23 -7.23 -6.68
N LYS A 185 -21.74 -6.18 -6.00
CA LYS A 185 -22.54 -4.99 -5.68
C LYS A 185 -23.08 -4.32 -6.94
N ILE A 186 -22.24 -4.16 -7.97
CA ILE A 186 -22.63 -3.55 -9.24
C ILE A 186 -23.70 -4.39 -9.95
N LEU A 187 -23.48 -5.71 -10.07
CA LEU A 187 -24.40 -6.62 -10.74
C LEU A 187 -25.76 -6.68 -10.02
N ASN A 188 -25.75 -6.65 -8.68
CA ASN A 188 -26.97 -6.67 -7.88
C ASN A 188 -27.74 -5.32 -7.91
N GLN A 189 -27.07 -4.19 -8.17
CA GLN A 189 -27.74 -2.90 -8.37
C GLN A 189 -28.44 -2.80 -9.74
N LYS A 190 -27.95 -3.51 -10.76
CA LYS A 190 -28.59 -3.55 -12.09
C LYS A 190 -29.84 -4.45 -12.14
N SER A 191 -30.10 -5.25 -11.11
CA SER A 191 -31.16 -6.28 -11.07
C SER A 191 -32.40 -5.88 -10.28
N THR A 192 -32.43 -4.69 -9.68
CA THR A 192 -33.65 -4.07 -9.16
C THR A 192 -34.40 -3.36 -10.30
N PRO A 193 -35.65 -3.76 -10.62
CA PRO A 193 -36.47 -3.15 -11.66
C PRO A 193 -36.86 -1.70 -11.35
#